data_AF-A0A6J8AP84-F1
#
_entry.id   AF-A0A6J8AP84-F1
#
_cell.length_a   1.000
_cell.length_b   1.000
_cell.length_c   1.000
_cell.angle_alpha   90.00
_cell.angle_beta   90.00
_cell.angle_gamma   90.00
#
_symmetry.space_group_name_H-M   'P 1'
#
loop_
_entity.id
_entity.type
_entity.pdbx_description
1 polymer ?
#
loop_
_entity_poly.entity_id
_entity_poly.type
_entity_poly.pdbx_seq_one_letter_code
_entity_poly.pdbx_strand_id
1 'polypeptide(L)'
;MSSPSDLLPKVSLTDGDIVRIAETVKQLLKDDIEKTVERVVNEKQIHLIDRINDIEEKQCNLESTLTIKTNQLNELHDLTKTRDEIAFQARAYVRNHRLKATWVVDGKIMVIGKDNNKHAVTRMYDLNDHVFQSDNFTEINELEDNQESEMQYASNGHDRVSEQPASHVPV
;
A
#
# COMPACT_ATOMS: atom_id res chain seq x y z
N MET A 1 -104.34 -33.28 5.54
CA MET A 1 -103.00 -33.33 6.18
C MET A 1 -102.03 -32.67 5.21
N SER A 2 -101.57 -31.46 5.52
CA SER A 2 -100.70 -30.67 4.64
C SER A 2 -99.31 -30.55 5.27
N SER A 3 -98.28 -30.92 4.50
CA SER A 3 -96.88 -30.99 4.95
C SER A 3 -96.26 -29.60 5.17
N PRO A 4 -95.45 -29.39 6.22
CA PRO A 4 -94.83 -28.10 6.55
C PRO A 4 -93.38 -28.02 6.02
N SER A 5 -93.18 -28.07 4.69
CA SER A 5 -91.83 -28.05 4.11
C SER A 5 -91.47 -26.80 3.29
N ASP A 6 -92.38 -25.83 3.14
CA ASP A 6 -92.17 -24.68 2.22
C ASP A 6 -91.80 -23.34 2.91
N LEU A 7 -91.26 -23.36 4.13
CA LEU A 7 -90.91 -22.15 4.88
C LEU A 7 -89.42 -21.80 4.93
N LEU A 8 -88.63 -22.22 3.93
CA LEU A 8 -87.30 -21.66 3.76
C LEU A 8 -87.33 -20.57 2.67
N PRO A 9 -87.03 -19.31 3.00
CA PRO A 9 -86.95 -18.25 2.00
C PRO A 9 -85.89 -18.64 0.97
N LYS A 10 -86.33 -18.80 -0.28
CA LYS A 10 -85.46 -19.05 -1.42
C LYS A 10 -84.71 -17.75 -1.71
N VAL A 11 -83.53 -17.60 -1.11
CA VAL A 11 -82.67 -16.43 -1.30
C VAL A 11 -82.18 -16.43 -2.75
N SER A 12 -82.84 -15.67 -3.61
CA SER A 12 -82.38 -15.38 -4.96
C SER A 12 -81.36 -14.25 -4.90
N LEU A 13 -80.09 -14.57 -5.13
CA LEU A 13 -79.03 -13.57 -5.28
C LEU A 13 -79.37 -12.64 -6.44
N THR A 14 -79.32 -11.32 -6.19
CA THR A 14 -79.50 -10.32 -7.23
C THR A 14 -78.16 -9.99 -7.88
N ASP A 15 -78.18 -9.46 -9.11
CA ASP A 15 -76.95 -9.01 -9.77
C ASP A 15 -76.19 -7.96 -8.95
N GLY A 16 -76.90 -7.14 -8.16
CA GLY A 16 -76.29 -6.19 -7.21
C GLY A 16 -75.57 -6.87 -6.05
N ASP A 17 -76.02 -8.04 -5.60
CA ASP A 17 -75.31 -8.85 -4.60
C ASP A 17 -74.02 -9.43 -5.19
N ILE A 18 -74.08 -9.90 -6.44
CA ILE A 18 -72.93 -10.45 -7.15
C ILE A 18 -71.84 -9.38 -7.32
N VAL A 19 -72.21 -8.15 -7.70
CA VAL A 19 -71.26 -7.03 -7.84
C VAL A 19 -70.62 -6.67 -6.50
N ARG A 20 -71.41 -6.56 -5.42
CA ARG A 20 -70.86 -6.24 -4.08
C ARG A 20 -69.92 -7.32 -3.56
N ILE A 21 -70.26 -8.59 -3.77
CA ILE A 21 -69.38 -9.71 -3.40
C ILE A 21 -68.10 -9.66 -4.24
N ALA A 22 -68.20 -9.44 -5.55
CA ALA A 22 -67.04 -9.36 -6.42
C ALA A 22 -66.10 -8.20 -6.05
N GLU A 23 -66.63 -7.02 -5.72
CA GLU A 23 -65.85 -5.87 -5.25
C GLU A 23 -65.18 -6.16 -3.90
N THR A 24 -65.90 -6.78 -2.97
CA THR A 24 -65.35 -7.15 -1.66
C THR A 24 -64.22 -8.16 -1.81
N VAL A 25 -64.41 -9.20 -2.63
CA VAL A 25 -63.38 -10.22 -2.92
C VAL A 25 -62.18 -9.59 -3.61
N LYS A 26 -62.41 -8.67 -4.57
CA LYS A 26 -61.33 -7.95 -5.25
C LYS A 26 -60.50 -7.11 -4.27
N GLN A 27 -61.15 -6.44 -3.32
CA GLN A 27 -60.43 -5.65 -2.32
C GLN A 27 -59.62 -6.54 -1.37
N LEU A 28 -60.20 -7.65 -0.89
CA LEU A 28 -59.49 -8.61 -0.04
C LEU A 28 -58.26 -9.21 -0.75
N LEU A 29 -58.41 -9.60 -2.02
CA LEU A 29 -57.30 -10.11 -2.82
C LEU A 29 -56.21 -9.05 -3.05
N LYS A 30 -56.62 -7.79 -3.28
CA LYS A 30 -55.67 -6.68 -3.43
C LYS A 30 -54.86 -6.47 -2.15
N ASP A 31 -55.53 -6.43 -1.01
CA ASP A 31 -54.88 -6.23 0.30
C ASP A 31 -53.92 -7.39 0.64
N ASP A 32 -54.30 -8.62 0.31
CA ASP A 32 -53.44 -9.80 0.52
C ASP A 32 -52.21 -9.82 -0.40
N ILE A 33 -52.37 -9.40 -1.66
CA ILE A 33 -51.26 -9.24 -2.60
C ILE A 33 -50.30 -8.15 -2.11
N GLU A 34 -50.82 -6.98 -1.71
CA GLU A 34 -50.01 -5.87 -1.21
C GLU A 34 -49.18 -6.27 0.01
N LYS A 35 -49.80 -6.93 1.01
CA LYS A 35 -49.10 -7.45 2.19
C LYS A 35 -48.02 -8.47 1.84
N THR A 36 -48.28 -9.33 0.86
CA THR A 36 -47.33 -10.36 0.42
C THR A 36 -46.13 -9.72 -0.29
N VAL A 37 -46.40 -8.76 -1.18
CA VAL A 37 -45.34 -8.02 -1.90
C VAL A 37 -44.48 -7.23 -0.92
N GLU A 38 -45.11 -6.51 0.03
CA GLU A 38 -44.39 -5.74 1.05
C GLU A 38 -43.46 -6.63 1.88
N ARG A 39 -43.94 -7.80 2.32
CA ARG A 39 -43.10 -8.78 3.04
C ARG A 39 -41.90 -9.23 2.21
N VAL A 40 -42.13 -9.65 0.96
CA VAL A 40 -41.07 -10.15 0.07
C VAL A 40 -40.05 -9.06 -0.26
N VAL A 41 -40.50 -7.82 -0.46
CA VAL A 41 -39.62 -6.67 -0.72
C VAL A 41 -38.77 -6.37 0.51
N ASN A 42 -39.39 -6.32 1.69
CA ASN A 42 -38.67 -6.04 2.95
C ASN A 42 -37.64 -7.12 3.27
N GLU A 43 -37.99 -8.40 3.13
CA GLU A 43 -37.05 -9.53 3.34
C GLU A 43 -35.85 -9.44 2.38
N LYS A 44 -36.10 -9.18 1.10
CA LYS A 44 -35.02 -8.99 0.11
C LYS A 44 -34.16 -7.78 0.43
N GLN A 45 -34.76 -6.69 0.88
CA GLN A 45 -34.03 -5.48 1.25
C GLN A 45 -33.12 -5.72 2.45
N ILE A 46 -33.60 -6.42 3.48
CA ILE A 46 -32.79 -6.81 4.65
C ILE A 46 -31.59 -7.66 4.19
N HIS A 47 -31.82 -8.69 3.37
CA HIS A 47 -30.72 -9.52 2.84
C HIS A 47 -29.70 -8.75 2.00
N LEU A 48 -30.11 -7.72 1.26
CA LEU A 48 -29.20 -6.87 0.52
C LEU A 48 -28.36 -6.00 1.45
N ILE A 49 -28.97 -5.43 2.49
CA ILE A 49 -28.25 -4.63 3.50
C ILE A 49 -27.21 -5.50 4.21
N ASP A 50 -27.58 -6.71 4.64
CA ASP A 50 -26.64 -7.64 5.30
C ASP A 50 -25.45 -7.96 4.39
N ARG A 51 -25.71 -8.23 3.10
CA ARG A 51 -24.63 -8.47 2.12
C ARG A 51 -23.74 -7.25 1.89
N ILE A 52 -24.29 -6.04 1.89
CA ILE A 52 -23.50 -4.81 1.74
C ILE A 52 -22.60 -4.64 2.95
N ASN A 53 -23.12 -4.78 4.17
CA ASN A 53 -22.35 -4.70 5.41
C ASN A 53 -21.20 -5.73 5.42
N ASP A 54 -21.49 -6.98 5.02
CA ASP A 54 -20.50 -8.04 4.88
C ASP A 54 -19.36 -7.69 3.90
N ILE A 55 -19.71 -7.01 2.79
CA ILE A 55 -18.73 -6.59 1.78
C ILE A 55 -17.89 -5.43 2.30
N GLU A 56 -18.51 -4.45 2.94
CA GLU A 56 -17.83 -3.29 3.53
C GLU A 56 -16.85 -3.74 4.63
N GLU A 57 -17.25 -4.66 5.50
CA GLU A 57 -16.37 -5.23 6.52
C GLU A 57 -15.16 -5.95 5.89
N LYS A 58 -15.41 -6.78 4.86
CA LYS A 58 -14.33 -7.47 4.14
C LYS A 58 -13.37 -6.49 3.46
N GLN A 59 -13.88 -5.41 2.86
CA GLN A 59 -13.04 -4.38 2.25
C GLN A 59 -12.19 -3.64 3.30
N CYS A 60 -12.81 -3.22 4.41
CA CYS A 60 -12.09 -2.55 5.51
C CYS A 60 -10.94 -3.42 6.07
N ASN A 61 -11.20 -4.71 6.26
CA ASN A 61 -10.19 -5.67 6.71
C ASN A 61 -9.05 -5.85 5.69
N LEU A 62 -9.40 -5.88 4.39
CA LEU A 62 -8.41 -6.01 3.31
C LEU A 62 -7.51 -4.78 3.23
N GLU A 63 -8.09 -3.58 3.27
CA GLU A 63 -7.38 -2.29 3.23
C GLU A 63 -6.44 -2.12 4.43
N SER A 64 -6.91 -2.50 5.62
CA SER A 64 -6.11 -2.48 6.84
C SER A 64 -4.90 -3.41 6.72
N THR A 65 -5.11 -4.62 6.20
CA THR A 65 -4.03 -5.60 5.98
C THR A 65 -3.01 -5.11 4.95
N LEU A 66 -3.49 -4.51 3.86
CA LEU A 66 -2.63 -3.98 2.79
C LEU A 66 -1.78 -2.81 3.30
N THR A 67 -2.36 -1.93 4.10
CA THR A 67 -1.66 -0.81 4.73
C THR A 67 -0.53 -1.30 5.64
N ILE A 68 -0.82 -2.28 6.52
CA ILE A 68 0.19 -2.86 7.41
C ILE A 68 1.34 -3.48 6.62
N LYS A 69 1.03 -4.30 5.61
CA LYS A 69 2.07 -4.93 4.77
C LYS A 69 2.92 -3.91 4.01
N THR A 70 2.29 -2.85 3.50
CA THR A 70 2.99 -1.79 2.77
C THR A 70 3.94 -1.03 3.70
N ASN A 71 3.48 -0.68 4.91
CA ASN A 71 4.32 0.00 5.89
C ASN A 71 5.52 -0.88 6.31
N GLN A 72 5.30 -2.17 6.55
CA GLN A 72 6.38 -3.11 6.87
C GLN A 72 7.41 -3.22 5.73
N LEU A 73 6.96 -3.25 4.48
CA LEU A 73 7.85 -3.27 3.31
C LEU A 73 8.68 -1.99 3.20
N ASN A 74 8.08 -0.83 3.46
CA ASN A 74 8.78 0.45 3.46
C ASN A 74 9.82 0.52 4.58
N GLU A 75 9.46 0.11 5.80
CA GLU A 75 10.40 0.02 6.93
C GLU A 75 11.58 -0.91 6.62
N LEU A 76 11.32 -2.07 6.00
CA LEU A 76 12.37 -3.00 5.58
C LEU A 76 13.28 -2.40 4.50
N HIS A 77 12.72 -1.64 3.56
CA HIS A 77 13.48 -0.94 2.53
C HIS A 77 14.39 0.13 3.15
N ASP A 78 13.88 0.90 4.11
CA ASP A 78 14.65 1.93 4.83
C ASP A 78 15.79 1.33 5.66
N LEU A 79 15.54 0.20 6.35
CA LEU A 79 16.58 -0.54 7.07
C LEU A 79 17.68 -1.06 6.12
N THR A 80 17.29 -1.59 4.96
CA THR A 80 18.24 -2.10 3.96
C THR A 80 19.09 -0.96 3.40
N LYS A 81 18.47 0.16 3.03
CA LYS A 81 19.16 1.37 2.55
C LYS A 81 20.14 1.91 3.58
N THR A 82 19.72 1.97 4.85
CA THR A 82 20.56 2.44 5.96
C THR A 82 21.78 1.53 6.14
N ARG A 83 21.58 0.21 6.14
CA ARG A 83 22.68 -0.76 6.22
C ARG A 83 23.65 -0.60 5.05
N ASP A 84 23.14 -0.48 3.83
CA ASP A 84 23.99 -0.39 2.64
C ASP A 84 24.81 0.91 2.63
N GLU A 85 24.23 2.02 3.10
CA GLU A 85 24.92 3.29 3.30
C GLU A 85 26.04 3.15 4.35
N ILE A 86 25.77 2.53 5.51
CA ILE A 86 26.81 2.29 6.53
C ILE A 86 27.94 1.41 5.98
N ALA A 87 27.60 0.35 5.23
CA ALA A 87 28.58 -0.54 4.64
C ALA A 87 29.42 0.17 3.56
N PHE A 88 28.80 1.08 2.80
CA PHE A 88 29.50 1.94 1.85
C PHE A 88 30.51 2.85 2.54
N GLN A 89 30.10 3.55 3.61
CA GLN A 89 30.98 4.43 4.37
C GLN A 89 32.13 3.67 5.06
N ALA A 90 31.85 2.51 5.66
CA ALA A 90 32.87 1.66 6.26
C ALA A 90 33.97 1.28 5.25
N ARG A 91 33.57 0.95 4.01
CA ARG A 91 34.51 0.66 2.91
C ARG A 91 35.32 1.89 2.50
N ALA A 92 34.70 3.07 2.45
CA ALA A 92 35.42 4.31 2.18
C ALA A 92 36.48 4.60 3.27
N TYR A 93 36.17 4.31 4.53
CA TYR A 93 37.10 4.51 5.66
C TYR A 93 38.29 3.56 5.58
N VAL A 94 38.10 2.32 5.10
CA VAL A 94 39.20 1.39 4.84
C VAL A 94 40.10 1.90 3.69
N ARG A 95 39.50 2.40 2.59
CA ARG A 95 40.26 2.98 1.47
C ARG A 95 41.08 4.19 1.90
N ASN A 96 40.56 4.99 2.81
CA ASN A 96 41.23 6.18 3.36
C ASN A 96 42.12 5.86 4.57
N HIS A 97 42.42 4.59 4.85
CA HIS A 97 43.27 4.13 5.97
C HIS A 97 42.82 4.60 7.37
N ARG A 98 41.54 4.95 7.53
CA ARG A 98 40.93 5.27 8.82
C ARG A 98 40.53 4.00 9.59
N LEU A 99 40.19 2.94 8.86
CA LEU A 99 39.94 1.59 9.39
C LEU A 99 40.87 0.58 8.71
N LYS A 100 41.14 -0.55 9.34
CA LYS A 100 41.98 -1.62 8.76
C LYS A 100 41.22 -2.51 7.78
N ALA A 101 40.00 -2.90 8.15
CA ALA A 101 39.17 -3.78 7.33
C ALA A 101 37.69 -3.65 7.68
N THR A 102 36.82 -4.07 6.76
CA THR A 102 35.38 -4.19 6.98
C THR A 102 34.80 -5.39 6.21
N TRP A 103 33.78 -6.03 6.76
CA TRP A 103 33.03 -7.11 6.13
C TRP A 103 31.61 -7.17 6.70
N VAL A 104 30.72 -7.93 6.08
CA VAL A 104 29.33 -8.11 6.53
C VAL A 104 29.13 -9.56 6.98
N VAL A 105 28.54 -9.75 8.16
CA VAL A 105 28.17 -11.08 8.71
C VAL A 105 26.76 -10.99 9.27
N ASP A 106 25.87 -11.88 8.84
CA ASP A 106 24.48 -11.94 9.31
C ASP A 106 23.75 -10.58 9.29
N GLY A 107 23.99 -9.80 8.22
CA GLY A 107 23.42 -8.46 8.06
C GLY A 107 24.04 -7.37 8.94
N LYS A 108 25.02 -7.70 9.79
CA LYS A 108 25.77 -6.74 10.61
C LYS A 108 27.05 -6.34 9.89
N ILE A 109 27.37 -5.05 9.97
CA ILE A 109 28.59 -4.50 9.38
C ILE A 109 29.67 -4.59 10.45
N MET A 110 30.73 -5.32 10.15
CA MET A 110 31.86 -5.51 11.04
C MET A 110 33.04 -4.66 10.55
N VAL A 111 33.78 -4.07 11.48
CA VAL A 111 34.99 -3.29 11.19
C VAL A 111 36.13 -3.69 12.11
N ILE A 112 37.36 -3.52 11.64
CA ILE A 112 38.57 -3.56 12.47
C ILE A 112 39.13 -2.15 12.58
N GLY A 113 39.17 -1.63 13.80
CA GLY A 113 39.77 -0.34 14.13
C GLY A 113 41.30 -0.37 13.99
N LYS A 114 41.94 0.79 14.10
CA LYS A 114 43.42 0.86 14.07
C LYS A 114 44.06 0.10 15.26
N ASP A 115 43.33 -0.01 16.36
CA ASP A 115 43.66 -0.78 17.56
C ASP A 115 43.60 -2.32 17.39
N ASN A 116 43.27 -2.82 16.19
CA ASN A 116 43.04 -4.24 15.89
C ASN A 116 41.80 -4.86 16.56
N ASN A 117 40.95 -4.08 17.23
CA ASN A 117 39.72 -4.59 17.80
C ASN A 117 38.61 -4.68 16.75
N LYS A 118 37.76 -5.69 16.90
CA LYS A 118 36.61 -5.95 16.01
C LYS A 118 35.36 -5.35 16.62
N HIS A 119 34.64 -4.57 15.84
CA HIS A 119 33.40 -3.91 16.27
C HIS A 119 32.27 -4.17 15.29
N ALA A 120 31.07 -4.33 15.83
CA ALA A 120 29.84 -4.33 15.05
C ALA A 120 29.30 -2.90 14.96
N VAL A 121 29.11 -2.43 13.74
CA VAL A 121 28.61 -1.10 13.41
C VAL A 121 27.13 -1.22 13.08
N THR A 122 26.31 -0.51 13.85
CA THR A 122 24.85 -0.50 13.68
C THR A 122 24.34 0.86 13.22
N ARG A 123 25.09 1.92 13.52
CA ARG A 123 24.77 3.31 13.19
C ARG A 123 25.98 3.98 12.58
N MET A 124 25.73 5.09 11.89
CA MET A 124 26.79 5.82 11.21
C MET A 124 27.79 6.47 12.17
N TYR A 125 27.35 6.85 13.37
CA TYR A 125 28.22 7.43 14.41
C TYR A 125 29.23 6.42 14.97
N ASP A 126 28.88 5.13 15.03
CA ASP A 126 29.77 4.07 15.52
C ASP A 126 31.07 4.02 14.67
N LEU A 127 31.00 4.38 13.39
CA LEU A 127 32.18 4.46 12.52
C LEU A 127 33.16 5.55 12.95
N ASN A 128 32.68 6.66 13.52
CA ASN A 128 33.54 7.73 13.96
C ASN A 128 34.24 7.36 15.27
N ASP A 129 33.53 6.80 16.24
CA ASP A 129 34.08 6.45 17.55
C ASP A 129 35.27 5.48 17.45
N HIS A 130 35.21 4.53 16.50
CA HIS A 130 36.30 3.56 16.27
C HIS A 130 37.47 4.09 15.43
N VAL A 131 37.31 5.26 14.81
CA VAL A 131 38.37 5.95 14.09
C VAL A 131 39.16 6.87 15.03
N PHE A 132 38.51 7.47 16.03
CA PHE A 132 39.12 8.47 16.91
C PHE A 132 39.77 7.92 18.17
N GLN A 133 39.60 6.62 18.51
CA GLN A 133 40.27 6.04 19.69
C GLN A 133 41.79 5.87 19.55
N SER A 134 42.37 6.02 18.35
CA SER A 134 43.83 5.98 18.15
C SER A 134 44.51 7.35 18.08
N ASP A 135 43.74 8.43 18.07
CA ASP A 135 44.25 9.75 17.75
C ASP A 135 44.37 10.56 19.04
N ASN A 136 45.32 10.17 19.91
CA ASN A 136 45.98 11.13 20.82
C ASN A 136 46.74 12.12 19.93
N PHE A 137 46.04 13.11 19.38
CA PHE A 137 46.65 14.19 18.62
C PHE A 137 47.49 15.04 19.58
N THR A 138 48.79 14.85 19.47
CA THR A 138 49.77 15.88 19.81
C THR A 138 49.44 17.08 18.92
N GLU A 139 49.21 18.24 19.54
CA GLU A 139 49.14 19.53 18.85
C GLU A 139 50.35 19.66 17.91
N ILE A 140 50.09 19.82 16.62
CA ILE A 140 51.01 20.51 15.73
C ILE A 140 50.18 21.61 15.06
N ASN A 141 50.24 22.79 15.69
CA ASN A 141 50.05 24.06 15.02
C ASN A 141 51.09 24.15 13.89
N GLU A 142 50.64 24.57 12.70
CA GLU A 142 51.35 25.22 11.59
C GLU A 142 50.51 24.97 10.32
N LEU A 143 50.10 25.90 9.48
CA LEU A 143 50.20 27.36 9.34
C LEU A 143 49.20 27.71 8.22
N GLU A 144 48.57 28.88 8.32
CA GLU A 144 47.68 29.46 7.30
C GLU A 144 48.42 29.85 5.99
N ASP A 145 47.60 30.14 4.97
CA ASP A 145 47.87 30.93 3.75
C ASP A 145 48.50 30.24 2.51
N ASN A 146 47.69 30.03 1.47
CA ASN A 146 47.76 30.88 0.26
C ASN A 146 46.71 30.54 -0.83
N GLN A 147 45.80 31.51 -1.01
CA GLN A 147 45.39 32.16 -2.26
C GLN A 147 44.81 31.38 -3.46
N GLU A 148 43.53 31.71 -3.69
CA GLU A 148 42.87 32.01 -4.96
C GLU A 148 43.77 32.26 -6.19
N SER A 149 43.42 31.63 -7.31
CA SER A 149 43.61 32.07 -8.72
C SER A 149 43.06 30.96 -9.63
N GLU A 150 42.34 31.13 -10.73
CA GLU A 150 41.59 32.22 -11.36
C GLU A 150 40.76 31.51 -12.46
N MET A 151 39.50 31.91 -12.65
CA MET A 151 38.66 31.46 -13.77
C MET A 151 39.01 32.22 -15.06
N GLN A 152 38.47 31.70 -16.19
CA GLN A 152 38.28 32.32 -17.53
C GLN A 152 39.35 31.90 -18.57
N TYR A 153 39.06 31.52 -19.82
CA TYR A 153 37.96 31.88 -20.73
C TYR A 153 37.52 30.69 -21.62
N ALA A 154 36.22 30.65 -21.92
CA ALA A 154 35.65 29.97 -23.08
C ALA A 154 35.77 30.85 -24.34
N SER A 155 35.94 30.24 -25.51
CA SER A 155 35.43 30.79 -26.77
C SER A 155 35.17 29.70 -27.82
N ASN A 156 34.07 29.90 -28.53
CA ASN A 156 33.29 28.97 -29.35
C ASN A 156 33.67 28.93 -30.84
N GLY A 157 33.13 27.93 -31.56
CA GLY A 157 32.72 28.00 -32.98
C GLY A 157 33.07 26.75 -33.79
N HIS A 158 32.13 25.82 -34.09
CA HIS A 158 31.33 25.73 -35.34
C HIS A 158 32.19 25.56 -36.61
N ASP A 159 32.01 24.64 -37.57
CA ASP A 159 30.88 23.80 -37.96
C ASP A 159 31.30 22.82 -39.10
N ARG A 160 30.52 21.73 -39.29
CA ARG A 160 30.22 20.97 -40.55
C ARG A 160 31.09 19.82 -41.16
N VAL A 161 30.56 18.60 -40.98
CA VAL A 161 30.01 17.58 -41.95
C VAL A 161 30.68 17.29 -43.32
N SER A 162 30.98 15.99 -43.54
CA SER A 162 30.75 15.07 -44.72
C SER A 162 31.93 14.06 -44.79
N GLU A 163 31.87 12.78 -45.15
CA GLU A 163 30.90 11.90 -45.78
C GLU A 163 31.43 10.44 -45.62
N GLN A 164 30.56 9.44 -45.63
CA GLN A 164 30.87 7.99 -45.68
C GLN A 164 31.32 7.59 -47.11
N PRO A 165 31.99 6.43 -47.35
CA PRO A 165 31.23 5.18 -47.56
C PRO A 165 31.90 3.82 -47.22
N ALA A 166 31.04 2.90 -46.76
CA ALA A 166 30.76 1.51 -47.16
C ALA A 166 31.83 0.39 -47.36
N SER A 167 31.35 -0.82 -46.98
CA SER A 167 31.74 -2.19 -47.38
C SER A 167 32.92 -2.81 -46.60
N HIS A 168 32.98 -4.10 -46.28
CA HIS A 168 32.32 -5.29 -46.82
C HIS A 168 32.47 -6.47 -45.83
N VAL A 169 31.47 -7.36 -45.75
CA VAL A 169 31.54 -8.70 -45.12
C VAL A 169 31.62 -9.73 -46.24
N PRO A 170 32.46 -10.78 -46.12
CA PRO A 170 31.99 -12.17 -46.26
C PRO A 170 32.78 -13.13 -45.32
N VAL A 171 32.36 -14.33 -44.88
CA VAL A 171 31.31 -15.32 -45.21
C VAL A 171 30.82 -15.90 -43.88
#